data_AF-A0A368TIS2-F1
#
_entry.id   AF-A0A368TIS2-F1
#
_cell.length_a   1.000
_cell.length_b   1.000
_cell.length_c   1.000
_cell.angle_alpha   90.00
_cell.angle_beta   90.00
_cell.angle_gamma   90.00
#
_symmetry.space_group_name_H-M   'P 1'
#
loop_
_entity.id
_entity.type
_entity.pdbx_description
1 polymer ?
#
loop_
_entity_poly.entity_id
_entity_poly.type
_entity_poly.pdbx_seq_one_letter_code
_entity_poly.pdbx_strand_id
1 'polypeptide(L)' 'MNNCDGCLSVDGRLFFHCNVCEVRRCAQKKGLRNCAYCDDYDCEKLQPIFELAPAAKATLDAIRKKTF' A
#
# COMPACT_ATOMS: atom_id res chain seq x y z
N MET A 1 -8.26 -12.36 -5.64
CA MET A 1 -7.58 -11.97 -6.90
C MET A 1 -7.01 -10.57 -6.73
N ASN A 2 -5.73 -10.45 -6.37
CA ASN A 2 -5.04 -9.15 -6.29
C ASN A 2 -4.42 -8.83 -7.65
N ASN A 3 -5.17 -8.13 -8.51
CA ASN A 3 -4.73 -7.74 -9.86
C ASN A 3 -3.95 -6.40 -9.85
N CYS A 4 -3.13 -6.18 -8.81
CA CYS A 4 -2.29 -4.99 -8.70
C CYS A 4 -0.85 -5.42 -8.38
N ASP A 5 0.10 -5.03 -9.23
CA ASP A 5 1.52 -5.30 -9.04
C ASP A 5 2.18 -4.39 -7.97
N GLY A 6 1.41 -3.51 -7.34
CA GLY A 6 1.84 -2.68 -6.21
C GLY A 6 1.81 -1.18 -6.47
N CYS A 7 2.01 -0.40 -5.41
CA CYS A 7 1.80 1.05 -5.43
C CYS A 7 2.79 1.82 -6.35
N LEU A 8 4.00 1.29 -6.53
CA LEU A 8 5.04 1.88 -7.39
C LEU A 8 4.94 1.47 -8.86
N SER A 9 4.14 0.46 -9.19
CA SER A 9 4.02 0.02 -10.57
C SER A 9 3.43 1.17 -11.39
N VAL A 10 4.14 1.56 -12.44
CA VAL A 10 3.71 2.55 -13.44
C VAL A 10 3.20 1.82 -14.68
N ASP A 11 3.85 0.70 -15.04
CA ASP A 11 3.58 -0.08 -16.26
C ASP A 11 3.14 -1.53 -15.95
N GLY A 12 2.94 -1.85 -14.66
CA GLY A 12 2.50 -3.18 -14.22
C GLY A 12 0.98 -3.37 -14.32
N ARG A 13 0.49 -4.54 -13.95
CA ARG A 13 -0.93 -4.82 -13.77
C ARG A 13 -1.48 -3.85 -12.73
N LEU A 14 -2.24 -2.87 -13.20
CA LEU A 14 -3.03 -1.95 -12.41
C LEU A 14 -4.45 -2.04 -12.94
N PHE A 15 -5.41 -2.25 -12.06
CA PHE A 15 -6.83 -2.17 -12.43
C PHE A 15 -7.33 -0.73 -12.28
N PHE A 16 -8.47 -0.41 -12.88
CA PHE A 16 -9.00 0.97 -12.94
C PHE A 16 -8.99 1.69 -11.57
N HIS A 17 -9.32 0.99 -10.50
CA HIS A 17 -9.35 1.57 -9.16
C HIS A 17 -7.97 2.02 -8.65
N CYS A 18 -6.86 1.48 -9.16
CA CYS A 18 -5.52 1.94 -8.82
C CYS A 18 -5.25 3.38 -9.25
N ASN A 19 -6.02 3.93 -10.21
CA ASN A 19 -5.95 5.33 -10.62
C ASN A 19 -6.62 6.28 -9.61
N VAL A 20 -7.57 5.77 -8.83
CA VAL A 20 -8.31 6.52 -7.81
C VAL A 20 -7.96 6.12 -6.37
N CYS A 21 -7.07 5.15 -6.19
CA CYS A 21 -6.64 4.66 -4.88
C CYS A 21 -5.93 5.78 -4.08
N GLU A 22 -6.59 6.27 -3.03
CA GLU A 22 -6.06 7.34 -2.19
C GLU A 22 -4.78 6.95 -1.46
N VAL A 23 -4.68 5.70 -1.00
CA VAL A 23 -3.49 5.18 -0.33
C VAL A 23 -2.28 5.16 -1.27
N ARG A 24 -2.47 4.75 -2.53
CA ARG A 24 -1.42 4.79 -3.55
C ARG A 24 -0.97 6.22 -3.82
N ARG A 25 -1.92 7.14 -4.02
CA ARG A 25 -1.63 8.58 -4.23
C ARG A 25 -0.88 9.18 -3.05
N CYS A 26 -1.26 8.83 -1.82
CA CYS A 26 -0.59 9.28 -0.60
C CYS A 26 0.87 8.81 -0.55
N ALA A 27 1.12 7.51 -0.76
CA ALA A 27 2.47 6.96 -0.78
C ALA A 27 3.34 7.60 -1.87
N GLN A 28 2.78 7.80 -3.07
CA GLN A 28 3.47 8.47 -4.18
C GLN A 28 3.84 9.91 -3.87
N LYS A 29 2.90 10.70 -3.31
CA LYS A 29 3.17 12.10 -2.88
C LYS A 29 4.27 12.19 -1.84
N LYS A 30 4.35 11.21 -0.93
CA LYS A 30 5.41 11.12 0.08
C LYS A 30 6.72 10.51 -0.44
N GLY A 31 6.78 10.09 -1.71
CA GLY A 31 7.96 9.41 -2.28
C GLY A 31 8.25 8.04 -1.64
N LEU A 32 7.25 7.41 -1.03
CA LEU A 32 7.42 6.16 -0.31
C LEU A 32 7.32 4.95 -1.24
N ARG A 33 8.19 3.95 -0.99
CA ARG A 33 8.14 2.68 -1.72
C ARG A 33 6.83 1.93 -1.51
N ASN A 34 6.35 1.93 -0.27
CA ASN A 34 5.02 1.49 0.11
C ASN A 34 4.75 1.98 1.54
N CYS A 35 3.55 1.73 2.04
CA CYS A 35 3.13 2.24 3.34
C CYS A 35 3.92 1.69 4.54
N ALA A 36 4.64 0.57 4.39
CA ALA A 36 5.49 0.04 5.46
C ALA A 36 6.68 0.97 5.80
N TYR A 37 7.08 1.83 4.85
CA TYR A 37 8.12 2.85 5.02
C TYR A 37 7.56 4.19 5.51
N CYS A 38 6.25 4.30 5.73
CA CYS A 38 5.64 5.52 6.25
C CYS A 38 5.88 5.61 7.77
N ASP A 39 6.21 6.80 8.26
CA ASP A 39 6.33 7.04 9.71
C ASP A 39 4.97 6.92 10.40
N ASP A 40 3.91 7.40 9.73
CA ASP A 40 2.52 7.31 10.21
C ASP A 40 1.88 5.91 10.05
N TYR A 41 2.65 4.85 9.83
CA TYR A 41 2.08 3.49 9.71
C TYR A 41 1.66 2.96 11.10
N ASP A 42 0.42 2.50 11.33
CA ASP A 42 -0.68 2.12 10.42
C ASP A 42 -1.90 3.07 10.41
N CYS A 43 -1.79 4.22 9.74
CA CYS A 43 -2.83 5.27 9.72
C CYS A 43 -4.25 4.83 9.25
N GLU A 44 -5.22 5.68 9.59
CA GLU A 44 -6.66 5.56 9.28
C GLU A 44 -6.98 5.19 7.81
N LYS A 45 -6.17 5.65 6.86
CA LYS A 45 -6.39 5.43 5.41
C LYS A 45 -6.16 3.96 5.02
N LEU A 46 -5.40 3.22 5.84
CA LEU A 46 -5.09 1.81 5.63
C LEU A 46 -6.08 0.87 6.31
N GLN A 47 -6.76 1.33 7.36
CA GLN A 47 -7.67 0.49 8.15
C GLN A 47 -8.75 -0.17 7.28
N PRO A 48 -9.47 0.53 6.37
CA PRO A 48 -10.45 -0.11 5.51
C PRO A 48 -9.86 -1.15 4.54
N ILE A 49 -8.60 -0.94 4.11
CA ILE A 49 -7.90 -1.90 3.26
C ILE A 49 -7.56 -3.16 4.06
N PHE A 50 -7.18 -3.01 5.34
CA PHE A 50 -6.84 -4.14 6.19
C PHE A 50 -8.05 -4.95 6.62
N GLU A 51 -9.21 -4.32 6.80
CA GLU A 51 -10.48 -5.01 7.00
C GLU A 51 -10.85 -5.88 5.79
N LEU A 52 -10.71 -5.33 4.58
CA LEU A 52 -11.05 -6.04 3.34
C LEU A 52 -9.96 -7.03 2.89
N ALA A 53 -8.70 -6.77 3.22
CA ALA A 53 -7.54 -7.56 2.82
C ALA A 53 -6.51 -7.69 3.96
N PRO A 54 -6.77 -8.52 4.99
CA PRO A 54 -5.86 -8.72 6.12
C PRO A 54 -4.45 -9.18 5.71
N ALA A 55 -4.34 -9.93 4.61
CA ALA A 55 -3.06 -10.36 4.04
C ALA A 55 -2.17 -9.19 3.59
N ALA A 56 -2.77 -8.06 3.17
CA ALA A 56 -2.02 -6.85 2.85
C ALA A 56 -1.36 -6.26 4.10
N LYS A 57 -2.07 -6.26 5.25
CA LYS A 57 -1.50 -5.84 6.54
C LYS A 57 -0.31 -6.70 6.94
N ALA A 58 -0.49 -8.03 6.91
CA ALA A 58 0.58 -8.97 7.24
C ALA A 58 1.84 -8.77 6.37
N THR A 59 1.64 -8.49 5.08
CA THR A 59 2.74 -8.20 4.15
C THR A 59 3.48 -6.91 4.51
N LEU A 60 2.74 -5.82 4.79
CA LEU A 60 3.35 -4.53 5.18
C LEU A 60 4.05 -4.62 6.54
N ASP A 61 3.46 -5.32 7.52
CA ASP A 61 4.06 -5.57 8.82
C ASP A 61 5.38 -6.34 8.68
N ALA A 62 5.42 -7.37 7.80
CA ALA A 62 6.63 -8.15 7.54
C ALA A 62 7.73 -7.33 6.84
N ILE A 63 7.38 -6.40 5.95
CA ILE A 63 8.33 -5.47 5.33
C ILE A 63 8.88 -4.49 6.36
N ARG A 64 8.01 -3.92 7.21
CA ARG A 64 8.40 -2.94 8.24
C ARG A 64 9.40 -3.54 9.22
N LYS A 65 9.15 -4.75 9.73
CA LYS A 65 10.06 -5.49 10.63
C LYS A 65 11.45 -5.82 10.05
N LYS A 66 11.62 -5.72 8.73
CA LYS A 66 12.93 -5.93 8.07
C LYS A 66 13.65 -4.62 7.78
N THR A 67 12.94 -3.50 7.88
CA THR A 67 13.45 -2.16 7.55
C THR A 67 13.86 -1.41 8.82
N PHE A 68 13.22 -1.73 9.94
CA PHE A 68 13.49 -1.25 11.30
C PHE A 68 13.72 -2.45 12.21
#